data_AF-A0A379T6B9-F1
#
_entry.id   AF-A0A379T6B9-F1
#
_cell.length_a   1.000
_cell.length_b   1.000
_cell.length_c   1.000
_cell.angle_alpha   90.00
_cell.angle_beta   90.00
_cell.angle_gamma   90.00
#
_symmetry.space_group_name_H-M   'P 1'
#
loop_
_entity.id
_entity.type
_entity.pdbx_description
1 polymer ?
#
loop_
_entity_poly.entity_id
_entity_poly.type
_entity_poly.pdbx_seq_one_letter_code
_entity_poly.pdbx_strand_id
1 'polypeptide(L)'
;MPYADSVNITLMDDVTAAGQAEAGLKQQALPYSRRNHKGGVTFVIQGALDDVEILRARQFVDSYYRTWGGRYVQFAIELKDDWLKGRSFQYGAEGYIKMSPGHWYFPSPL
;
A
#
# COMPACT_ATOMS: atom_id res chain seq x y z
N MET A 1 19.39 -18.33 -25.42
CA MET A 1 20.35 -17.65 -24.51
C MET A 1 21.73 -18.20 -24.84
N PRO A 2 22.58 -17.49 -25.61
CA PRO A 2 23.84 -18.06 -26.11
C PRO A 2 24.98 -18.12 -25.08
N TYR A 3 24.84 -17.43 -23.93
CA TYR A 3 25.90 -17.26 -22.93
C TYR A 3 25.71 -18.09 -21.66
N ALA A 4 24.59 -18.81 -21.51
CA ALA A 4 24.31 -19.60 -20.31
C ALA A 4 24.69 -21.06 -20.57
N ASP A 5 25.63 -21.59 -19.78
CA ASP A 5 26.10 -22.97 -19.91
C ASP A 5 25.00 -23.99 -19.56
N SER A 6 24.11 -23.64 -18.64
CA SER A 6 22.93 -24.44 -18.29
C SER A 6 21.82 -23.57 -17.70
N VAL A 7 20.58 -24.07 -17.78
CA VAL A 7 19.40 -23.46 -17.16
C VAL A 7 18.81 -24.45 -16.18
N ASN A 8 18.82 -24.10 -14.89
CA ASN A 8 18.18 -24.89 -13.85
C ASN A 8 16.75 -24.38 -13.62
N ILE A 9 15.77 -25.26 -13.75
CA ILE A 9 14.36 -24.97 -13.50
C ILE A 9 14.02 -25.60 -12.15
N THR A 10 13.75 -24.75 -11.15
CA THR A 10 13.34 -25.17 -9.81
C THR A 10 11.86 -24.89 -9.62
N LEU A 11 11.12 -25.88 -9.09
CA LEU A 11 9.74 -25.69 -8.69
C LEU A 11 9.73 -24.99 -7.32
N MET A 12 9.06 -23.84 -7.26
CA MET A 12 8.85 -23.11 -6.02
C MET A 12 7.39 -23.24 -5.60
N ASP A 13 7.16 -23.37 -4.30
CA ASP A 13 5.81 -23.52 -3.77
C ASP A 13 5.10 -22.15 -3.62
N ASP A 14 3.87 -22.10 -4.11
CA ASP A 14 3.00 -20.92 -4.10
C ASP A 14 2.65 -20.48 -2.68
N VAL A 15 2.49 -21.43 -1.76
CA VAL A 15 2.19 -21.12 -0.35
C VAL A 15 3.39 -20.43 0.29
N THR A 16 4.61 -20.87 -0.04
CA THR A 16 5.85 -20.23 0.40
C THR A 16 5.97 -18.80 -0.15
N ALA A 17 5.66 -18.59 -1.44
CA ALA A 17 5.68 -17.26 -2.06
C ALA A 17 4.72 -16.28 -1.37
N ALA A 18 3.47 -16.72 -1.13
CA ALA A 18 2.47 -15.91 -0.44
C ALA A 18 2.82 -15.70 1.06
N GLY A 19 3.38 -16.72 1.71
CA GLY A 19 3.80 -16.64 3.11
C GLY A 19 4.93 -15.64 3.33
N GLN A 20 5.90 -15.57 2.42
CA GLN A 20 6.97 -14.56 2.48
C GLN A 20 6.44 -13.14 2.29
N ALA A 21 5.50 -12.94 1.36
CA ALA A 21 4.85 -11.66 1.18
C ALA A 21 4.10 -11.22 2.44
N GLU A 22 3.35 -12.13 3.06
CA GLU A 22 2.60 -11.87 4.28
C GLU A 22 3.51 -11.57 5.48
N ALA A 23 4.59 -12.34 5.65
CA ALA A 23 5.56 -12.11 6.71
C ALA A 23 6.23 -10.73 6.59
N GLY A 24 6.59 -10.33 5.37
CA GLY A 24 7.20 -9.02 5.13
C GLY A 24 6.26 -7.86 5.42
N LEU A 25 4.98 -7.97 5.05
CA LEU A 25 3.97 -6.96 5.41
C LEU A 25 3.78 -6.86 6.93
N LYS A 26 3.72 -8.00 7.64
CA LYS A 26 3.61 -8.03 9.11
C LYS A 26 4.83 -7.41 9.80
N GLN A 27 6.04 -7.66 9.31
CA GLN A 27 7.27 -7.09 9.86
C GLN A 27 7.30 -5.55 9.77
N GLN A 28 6.68 -4.98 8.73
CA GLN A 28 6.58 -3.54 8.54
C GLN A 28 5.36 -2.92 9.26
N ALA A 29 4.60 -3.72 10.02
CA ALA A 29 3.36 -3.30 10.69
C ALA A 29 2.33 -2.66 9.73
N LEU A 30 2.38 -3.00 8.44
CA LEU A 30 1.47 -2.46 7.44
C LEU A 30 0.12 -3.16 7.54
N PRO A 31 -1.01 -2.45 7.71
CA PRO A 31 -2.31 -3.07 7.65
C PRO A 31 -2.56 -3.57 6.23
N TYR A 32 -3.05 -4.79 6.07
CA TYR A 32 -3.34 -5.34 4.75
C TYR A 32 -4.57 -6.24 4.76
N SER A 33 -5.21 -6.34 3.59
CA SER A 33 -6.23 -7.32 3.28
C SER A 33 -5.70 -8.26 2.19
N ARG A 34 -5.76 -9.56 2.43
CA ARG A 34 -5.42 -10.57 1.43
C ARG A 34 -6.65 -10.90 0.57
N ARG A 35 -6.51 -10.86 -0.75
CA ARG A 35 -7.53 -11.28 -1.71
C ARG A 35 -6.97 -12.42 -2.58
N ASN A 36 -7.57 -13.60 -2.48
CA ASN A 36 -7.19 -14.74 -3.32
C ASN A 36 -8.04 -14.73 -4.60
N HIS A 37 -7.42 -15.01 -5.75
CA HIS A 37 -8.12 -15.17 -7.03
C HIS A 37 -7.57 -16.38 -7.81
N LYS A 38 -8.20 -16.73 -8.93
CA LYS A 38 -7.96 -17.98 -9.68
C LYS A 38 -6.55 -18.16 -10.28
N GLY A 39 -5.62 -17.24 -10.03
CA GLY A 39 -4.25 -17.31 -10.55
C GLY A 39 -3.22 -16.61 -9.68
N GLY A 40 -3.55 -16.32 -8.42
CA GLY A 40 -2.67 -15.55 -7.57
C GLY A 40 -3.33 -14.99 -6.31
N VAL A 41 -2.54 -14.18 -5.62
CA VAL A 41 -2.92 -13.50 -4.39
C VAL A 41 -2.58 -12.03 -4.52
N THR A 42 -3.53 -11.17 -4.18
CA THR A 42 -3.31 -9.72 -4.09
C THR A 42 -3.35 -9.30 -2.62
N PHE A 43 -2.28 -8.66 -2.16
CA PHE A 43 -2.25 -8.00 -0.85
C PHE A 43 -2.57 -6.51 -1.04
N VAL A 44 -3.71 -6.09 -0.51
CA VAL A 44 -4.13 -4.70 -0.51
C VAL A 44 -3.67 -4.06 0.80
N ILE A 45 -2.67 -3.22 0.75
CA ILE A 45 -2.17 -2.44 1.89
C ILE A 45 -3.18 -1.33 2.15
N GLN A 46 -3.69 -1.24 3.38
CA GLN A 46 -4.75 -0.31 3.76
C GLN A 46 -4.26 0.62 4.88
N GLY A 47 -4.85 1.81 4.95
CA GLY A 47 -4.63 2.75 6.05
C GLY A 47 -4.18 4.13 5.57
N ALA A 48 -4.07 5.04 6.54
CA ALA A 48 -3.50 6.36 6.33
C ALA A 48 -1.98 6.30 6.49
N LEU A 49 -1.31 5.74 5.47
CA LEU A 49 0.15 5.62 5.44
C LEU A 49 0.79 7.00 5.34
N ASP A 50 1.82 7.26 6.14
CA ASP A 50 2.68 8.42 5.95
C ASP A 50 3.65 8.24 4.77
N ASP A 51 4.32 9.30 4.34
CA ASP A 51 5.25 9.26 3.21
C ASP A 51 6.41 8.27 3.43
N VAL A 52 6.83 8.07 4.67
CA VAL A 52 7.92 7.14 5.04
C VAL A 52 7.44 5.69 4.97
N GLU A 53 6.22 5.41 5.43
CA GLU A 53 5.55 4.11 5.35
C GLU A 53 5.27 3.72 3.91
N ILE A 54 4.84 4.67 3.06
CA ILE A 54 4.70 4.45 1.61
C ILE A 54 6.05 4.09 0.99
N LEU A 55 7.12 4.81 1.35
CA LEU A 55 8.45 4.53 0.83
C LEU A 55 8.95 3.14 1.25
N ARG A 56 8.76 2.76 2.52
CA ARG A 56 9.09 1.41 3.03
C ARG A 56 8.30 0.32 2.33
N ALA A 57 6.98 0.52 2.15
CA ALA A 57 6.13 -0.41 1.42
C ALA A 57 6.63 -0.60 -0.02
N ARG A 58 7.01 0.48 -0.72
CA ARG A 58 7.58 0.39 -2.07
C ARG A 58 8.88 -0.41 -2.10
N GLN A 59 9.82 -0.09 -1.20
CA GLN A 59 11.09 -0.82 -1.11
C GLN A 59 10.89 -2.32 -0.86
N PHE A 60 9.93 -2.66 0.01
CA PHE A 60 9.55 -4.04 0.27
C PHE A 60 8.97 -4.73 -0.99
N VAL A 61 8.02 -4.09 -1.66
CA VAL A 61 7.40 -4.62 -2.90
C VAL A 61 8.45 -4.82 -4.00
N ASP A 62 9.36 -3.86 -4.17
CA ASP A 62 10.45 -3.97 -5.15
C ASP A 62 11.40 -5.12 -4.81
N SER A 63 11.75 -5.27 -3.53
CA SER A 63 12.57 -6.40 -3.07
C SER A 63 11.87 -7.73 -3.31
N TYR A 64 10.57 -7.80 -3.09
CA TYR A 64 9.79 -9.01 -3.34
C TYR A 64 9.76 -9.35 -4.83
N TYR A 65 9.48 -8.38 -5.70
CA TYR A 65 9.42 -8.60 -7.15
C TYR A 65 10.77 -8.96 -7.77
N ARG A 66 11.90 -8.53 -7.19
CA ARG A 66 13.23 -8.99 -7.64
C ARG A 66 13.45 -10.49 -7.42
N THR A 67 12.88 -11.04 -6.36
CA THR A 67 13.07 -12.47 -6.00
C THR A 67 11.99 -13.35 -6.64
N TRP A 68 10.72 -12.92 -6.58
CA TRP A 68 9.57 -13.75 -6.94
C TRP A 68 8.88 -13.32 -8.24
N GLY A 69 9.15 -12.11 -8.72
CA GLY A 69 8.37 -11.48 -9.78
C GLY A 69 6.94 -11.12 -9.37
N GLY A 70 6.18 -10.52 -10.28
CA GLY A 70 4.80 -10.06 -10.03
C GLY A 70 3.70 -10.95 -10.62
N ARG A 71 4.00 -12.22 -10.94
CA ARG A 71 3.05 -13.10 -11.65
C ARG A 71 2.00 -13.74 -10.73
N TYR A 72 2.40 -14.17 -9.54
CA TYR A 72 1.53 -14.88 -8.60
C TYR A 72 1.06 -13.98 -7.45
N VAL A 73 2.00 -13.30 -6.77
CA VAL A 73 1.66 -12.33 -5.73
C VAL A 73 1.72 -10.92 -6.30
N GLN A 74 0.69 -10.13 -6.01
CA GLN A 74 0.58 -8.73 -6.39
C GLN A 74 0.28 -7.86 -5.17
N PHE A 75 0.72 -6.61 -5.22
CA PHE A 75 0.46 -5.63 -4.16
C PHE A 75 -0.34 -4.46 -4.71
N ALA A 76 -1.32 -4.01 -3.94
CA ALA A 76 -2.07 -2.79 -4.19
C ALA A 76 -2.03 -1.92 -2.92
N ILE A 77 -2.05 -0.60 -3.08
CA ILE A 77 -2.12 0.33 -1.95
C ILE A 77 -3.44 1.07 -2.05
N GLU A 78 -4.27 0.92 -1.02
CA GLU A 78 -5.51 1.66 -0.82
C GLU A 78 -5.24 2.78 0.18
N LEU A 79 -4.87 3.95 -0.33
CA LEU A 79 -4.73 5.16 0.45
C LEU A 79 -6.12 5.63 0.84
N LYS A 80 -6.53 5.35 2.09
CA LYS A 80 -7.63 6.10 2.70
C LYS A 80 -7.05 7.43 3.14
N ASP A 81 -7.05 8.37 2.21
CA ASP A 81 -6.65 9.73 2.49
C ASP A 81 -7.63 10.29 3.52
N ASP A 82 -7.13 10.48 4.73
CA ASP A 82 -7.90 11.10 5.80
C ASP A 82 -7.98 12.58 5.43
N TRP A 83 -8.99 12.96 4.67
CA TRP A 83 -9.27 14.32 4.17
C TRP A 83 -9.25 15.44 5.26
N LEU A 84 -9.12 15.04 6.54
CA LEU A 84 -9.00 15.85 7.75
C LEU A 84 -7.55 15.98 8.28
N LYS A 85 -6.60 15.14 7.86
CA LYS A 85 -5.17 15.26 8.25
C LYS A 85 -4.59 16.53 7.61
N GLY A 86 -4.41 17.57 8.41
CA GLY A 86 -3.91 18.89 7.97
C GLY A 86 -4.92 20.03 8.11
N ARG A 87 -6.18 19.76 8.48
CA ARG A 87 -7.11 20.81 8.88
C ARG A 87 -6.93 21.08 10.37
N SER A 88 -6.04 22.02 10.66
CA SER A 88 -5.76 22.56 11.98
C SER A 88 -7.05 22.88 12.74
N PHE A 89 -7.14 22.36 13.97
CA PHE A 89 -8.18 22.57 14.96
C PHE A 89 -8.66 24.02 15.03
N GLN A 90 -9.98 24.23 15.13
CA GLN A 90 -10.53 25.51 15.61
C GLN A 90 -11.44 25.26 16.80
N TYR A 91 -10.94 25.70 17.96
CA TYR A 91 -11.69 25.94 19.19
C TYR A 91 -12.50 27.24 19.00
N GLY A 92 -13.79 27.24 19.30
CA GLY A 92 -14.63 28.44 19.33
C GLY A 92 -16.02 28.23 18.76
N ALA A 93 -17.02 28.86 19.38
CA ALA A 93 -18.47 28.59 19.22
C ALA A 93 -19.07 28.85 17.82
N GLU A 94 -18.29 29.33 16.85
CA GLU A 94 -18.77 29.66 15.50
C GLU A 94 -17.87 29.00 14.46
N GLY A 95 -18.14 27.72 14.17
CA GLY A 95 -17.32 26.87 13.31
C GLY A 95 -17.08 27.43 11.91
N TYR A 96 -15.91 28.03 11.71
CA TYR A 96 -15.37 28.34 10.38
C TYR A 96 -14.24 27.35 10.07
N ILE A 97 -14.18 26.86 8.82
CA ILE A 97 -13.12 25.95 8.36
C ILE A 97 -12.38 26.62 7.21
N LYS A 98 -11.09 26.90 7.40
CA LYS A 98 -10.21 27.42 6.34
C LYS A 98 -9.61 26.23 5.57
N MET A 99 -10.01 26.06 4.32
CA MET A 99 -9.76 24.86 3.52
C MET A 99 -8.38 24.81 2.83
N SER A 100 -7.74 25.96 2.56
CA SER A 100 -6.42 26.12 1.92
C SER A 100 -6.23 27.59 1.49
N PRO A 101 -5.02 28.05 1.10
CA PRO A 101 -4.87 29.37 0.50
C PRO A 101 -5.58 29.36 -0.87
N GLY A 102 -6.72 30.05 -0.98
CA GLY A 102 -7.34 30.37 -2.27
C GLY A 102 -8.82 30.01 -2.44
N HIS A 103 -9.42 29.19 -1.57
CA HIS A 103 -10.86 28.88 -1.68
C HIS A 103 -11.57 28.96 -0.33
N TRP A 104 -12.55 29.86 -0.24
CA TRP A 104 -13.48 29.95 0.87
C TRP A 104 -14.75 29.19 0.50
N TYR A 105 -15.13 28.23 1.35
CA TYR A 105 -16.40 27.51 1.25
C TYR A 105 -17.38 28.14 2.24
N PHE A 106 -18.51 28.65 1.72
CA PHE A 106 -19.60 29.21 2.52
C PHE A 106 -20.75 28.21 2.54
N PRO A 107 -21.02 27.52 3.66
CA PRO A 107 -22.27 26.80 3.81
C PRO A 107 -23.40 27.82 4.01
N SER A 108 -24.39 27.82 3.10
CA SER A 108 -25.60 28.64 3.27
C SER A 108 -26.45 28.09 4.43
N PRO A 109 -26.95 28.95 5.33
CA PRO A 109 -27.93 28.54 6.33
C PRO A 109 -29.26 28.20 5.65
N LEU A 110 -29.89 27.12 6.11
CA LEU A 110 -31.30 26.80 5.85
C LEU A 110 -32.21 27.75 6.63
#